data_AF-A0A1D2A5X2-F1
#
_entry.id   AF-A0A1D2A5X2-F1
#
_cell.length_a   1.000
_cell.length_b   1.000
_cell.length_c   1.000
_cell.angle_alpha   90.00
_cell.angle_beta   90.00
_cell.angle_gamma   90.00
#
_symmetry.space_group_name_H-M   'P 1'
#
loop_
_entity.id
_entity.type
_entity.pdbx_description
1 polymer ?
#
loop_
_entity_poly.entity_id
_entity_poly.type
_entity_poly.pdbx_seq_one_letter_code
_entity_poly.pdbx_strand_id
1 'polypeptide(L)'
;MEGVLAGRRQLAGILQALGFVDGGYLARLDAPPSRDPPHALDAAAASARVVKAALAAGLYPNLLRVDAPPPKFQRVHGGTAQIDADPAELRFHDRSRGRVFLHPSSCNFGAGRFPSGWLVYSDIVRTSKVFVRASSAVPAYAILLFAGELSVDHVAGTLTAGGWARFKAPARIGVLVRDLRAAVASLLAAKIADPGLSLAGSPVVEALHSLLASDGF
;
A
#
# COMPACT_ATOMS: atom_id res chain seq x y z
N MET A 1 0.01 21.71 12.96
CA MET A 1 -0.12 21.61 11.49
C MET A 1 1.11 22.15 10.77
N GLU A 2 1.69 23.27 11.22
CA GLU A 2 2.89 23.89 10.64
C GLU A 2 4.08 22.92 10.46
N GLY A 3 4.41 22.12 11.47
CA GLY A 3 5.49 21.13 11.36
C GLY A 3 5.28 20.06 10.29
N VAL A 4 4.01 19.70 9.98
CA VAL A 4 3.70 18.75 8.90
C VAL A 4 3.92 19.39 7.53
N LEU A 5 3.55 20.66 7.37
CA LEU A 5 3.75 21.39 6.12
C LEU A 5 5.25 21.62 5.84
N ALA A 6 6.01 22.01 6.87
CA ALA A 6 7.46 22.13 6.77
C ALA A 6 8.13 20.79 6.37
N GLY A 7 7.70 19.69 6.98
CA GLY A 7 8.19 18.35 6.64
C GLY A 7 7.87 17.95 5.19
N ARG A 8 6.65 18.23 4.71
CA ARG A 8 6.27 17.96 3.30
C ARG A 8 7.16 18.72 2.33
N ARG A 9 7.41 20.01 2.61
CA ARG A 9 8.26 20.86 1.77
C ARG A 9 9.71 20.38 1.74
N GLN A 10 10.24 19.95 2.88
CA GLN A 10 11.57 19.36 2.98
C GLN A 10 11.69 18.09 2.14
N LEU A 11 10.74 17.16 2.27
CA LEU A 11 10.72 15.92 1.48
C LEU A 11 10.64 16.19 -0.03
N ALA A 12 9.78 17.14 -0.44
CA ALA A 12 9.70 17.53 -1.83
C ALA A 12 11.01 18.13 -2.36
N GLY A 13 11.73 18.90 -1.54
CA GLY A 13 13.06 19.43 -1.89
C GLY A 13 14.08 18.32 -2.13
N ILE A 14 14.06 17.26 -1.31
CA ILE A 14 14.91 16.08 -1.51
C ILE A 14 14.56 15.38 -2.83
N LEU A 15 13.26 15.20 -3.11
CA LEU A 15 12.81 14.60 -4.37
C LEU A 15 13.20 15.45 -5.58
N GLN A 16 13.26 16.78 -5.44
CA GLN A 16 13.70 17.67 -6.52
C GLN A 16 15.19 17.47 -6.81
N ALA A 17 16.01 17.39 -5.75
CA ALA A 17 17.44 17.14 -5.89
C ALA A 17 17.74 15.79 -6.55
N LEU A 18 16.87 14.80 -6.35
CA LEU A 18 16.91 13.49 -6.99
C LEU A 18 16.22 13.45 -8.38
N GLY A 19 15.69 14.58 -8.86
CA GLY A 19 15.03 14.72 -10.15
C GLY A 19 13.65 14.06 -10.26
N PHE A 20 13.01 13.68 -9.16
CA PHE A 20 11.66 13.09 -9.15
C PHE A 20 10.54 14.13 -9.21
N VAL A 21 10.82 15.37 -8.80
CA VAL A 21 9.87 16.50 -8.94
C VAL A 21 10.58 17.69 -9.58
N ASP A 22 9.81 18.53 -10.27
CA ASP A 22 10.32 19.76 -10.88
C ASP A 22 10.20 20.98 -9.95
N GLY A 23 10.76 22.11 -10.36
CA GLY A 23 10.65 23.38 -9.62
C GLY A 23 9.23 23.95 -9.58
N GLY A 24 8.39 23.63 -10.56
CA GLY A 24 6.98 24.02 -10.58
C GLY A 24 6.20 23.39 -9.44
N TYR A 25 6.49 22.13 -9.11
CA TYR A 25 5.91 21.44 -7.97
C TYR A 25 6.25 22.12 -6.64
N LEU A 26 7.52 22.51 -6.43
CA LEU A 26 7.92 23.22 -5.20
C LEU A 26 7.28 24.59 -5.09
N ALA A 27 7.26 25.37 -6.18
CA ALA A 27 6.61 26.67 -6.20
C ALA A 27 5.12 26.55 -5.85
N ARG A 28 4.47 25.46 -6.28
CA ARG A 28 3.06 25.18 -5.95
C ARG A 28 2.84 24.77 -4.49
N LEU A 29 3.80 24.08 -3.86
CA LEU A 29 3.74 23.78 -2.43
C LEU A 29 3.89 25.03 -1.55
N ASP A 30 4.65 26.02 -2.03
CA ASP A 30 4.87 27.30 -1.34
C ASP A 30 3.71 28.30 -1.58
N ALA A 31 2.89 28.06 -2.61
CA ALA A 31 1.76 28.90 -2.96
C ALA A 31 0.55 28.69 -2.01
N PRO A 32 -0.28 29.74 -1.80
CA PRO A 32 -1.54 29.58 -1.08
C PRO A 32 -2.50 28.64 -1.82
N PRO A 33 -3.48 28.03 -1.12
CA PRO A 33 -4.45 27.14 -1.75
C PRO A 33 -5.15 27.81 -2.94
N SER A 34 -4.97 27.25 -4.14
CA SER A 34 -5.63 27.73 -5.35
C SER A 34 -6.72 26.78 -5.83
N ARG A 35 -7.61 27.29 -6.67
CA ARG A 35 -8.63 26.48 -7.38
C ARG A 35 -8.08 25.78 -8.63
N ASP A 36 -6.80 25.99 -8.93
CA ASP A 36 -6.19 25.41 -10.12
C ASP A 36 -6.20 23.88 -10.02
N PRO A 37 -6.26 23.16 -11.16
CA PRO A 37 -6.17 21.72 -11.15
C PRO A 37 -4.89 21.24 -10.46
N PRO A 38 -4.91 20.07 -9.79
CA PRO A 38 -3.75 19.52 -9.11
C PRO A 38 -2.57 19.40 -10.07
N HIS A 39 -1.34 19.51 -9.54
CA HIS A 39 -0.15 19.27 -10.35
C HIS A 39 -0.21 17.86 -10.95
N ALA A 40 0.39 17.65 -12.13
CA ALA A 40 0.41 16.33 -12.77
C ALA A 40 0.99 15.23 -11.84
N LEU A 41 1.94 15.61 -10.97
CA LEU A 41 2.53 14.72 -9.95
C LEU A 41 1.56 14.34 -8.81
N ASP A 42 0.50 15.12 -8.61
CA ASP A 42 -0.56 14.85 -7.63
C ASP A 42 -1.80 14.19 -8.29
N ALA A 43 -1.75 13.83 -9.57
CA ALA A 43 -2.90 13.27 -10.30
C ALA A 43 -3.48 12.01 -9.61
N ALA A 44 -2.64 11.23 -8.93
CA ALA A 44 -3.03 10.03 -8.21
C ALA A 44 -3.41 10.27 -6.73
N ALA A 45 -3.32 11.50 -6.22
CA ALA A 45 -3.47 11.80 -4.78
C ALA A 45 -4.87 11.47 -4.23
N ALA A 46 -5.91 11.50 -5.08
CA ALA A 46 -7.27 11.12 -4.72
C ALA A 46 -7.50 9.60 -4.74
N SER A 47 -6.60 8.81 -5.34
CA SER A 47 -6.71 7.36 -5.39
C SER A 47 -6.21 6.74 -4.09
N ALA A 48 -7.14 6.42 -3.19
CA ALA A 48 -6.82 5.79 -1.91
C ALA A 48 -6.00 4.50 -2.07
N ARG A 49 -6.22 3.73 -3.15
CA ARG A 49 -5.46 2.50 -3.42
C ARG A 49 -3.99 2.79 -3.73
N VAL A 50 -3.72 3.77 -4.59
CA VAL A 50 -2.35 4.17 -4.95
C VAL A 50 -1.62 4.75 -3.74
N VAL A 51 -2.28 5.61 -2.96
CA VAL A 51 -1.72 6.15 -1.72
C VAL A 51 -1.42 5.03 -0.71
N LYS A 52 -2.33 4.07 -0.54
CA LYS A 52 -2.12 2.87 0.30
C LYS A 52 -0.99 1.98 -0.21
N ALA A 53 -0.78 1.94 -1.53
CA ALA A 53 0.32 1.19 -2.12
C ALA A 53 1.67 1.86 -1.84
N ALA A 54 1.74 3.19 -1.90
CA ALA A 54 2.90 3.95 -1.47
C ALA A 54 3.20 3.74 0.04
N LEU A 55 2.15 3.69 0.89
CA LEU A 55 2.31 3.31 2.30
C LEU A 55 2.87 1.91 2.46
N ALA A 56 2.42 0.94 1.67
CA ALA A 56 2.97 -0.42 1.70
C ALA A 56 4.45 -0.46 1.32
N ALA A 57 4.85 0.31 0.29
CA ALA A 57 6.25 0.42 -0.11
C ALA A 57 7.12 1.05 0.98
N GLY A 58 6.65 2.13 1.62
CA GLY A 58 7.43 2.84 2.64
C GLY A 58 7.46 2.18 4.02
N LEU A 59 6.43 1.42 4.38
CA LEU A 59 6.30 0.80 5.72
C LEU A 59 6.71 -0.68 5.75
N TYR A 60 6.91 -1.33 4.60
CA TYR A 60 7.49 -2.68 4.59
C TYR A 60 8.85 -2.68 5.31
N PRO A 61 9.15 -3.65 6.22
CA PRO A 61 8.49 -4.93 6.45
C PRO A 61 7.37 -4.95 7.52
N ASN A 62 6.89 -3.80 7.99
CA ASN A 62 5.84 -3.69 9.01
C ASN A 62 4.45 -4.04 8.44
N LEU A 63 4.17 -5.33 8.25
CA LEU A 63 2.85 -5.83 7.86
C LEU A 63 2.15 -6.50 9.04
N LEU A 64 0.81 -6.54 8.96
CA LEU A 64 -0.05 -7.33 9.83
C LEU A 64 -0.94 -8.22 8.98
N ARG A 65 -0.99 -9.50 9.34
CA ARG A 65 -1.97 -10.44 8.80
C ARG A 65 -3.25 -10.38 9.62
N VAL A 66 -4.39 -10.39 8.93
CA VAL A 66 -5.71 -10.54 9.53
C VAL A 66 -6.19 -11.96 9.33
N ASP A 67 -6.42 -12.66 10.42
CA ASP A 67 -7.15 -13.91 10.48
C ASP A 67 -8.61 -13.57 10.82
N ALA A 68 -9.48 -13.61 9.82
CA ALA A 68 -10.91 -13.35 9.98
C ALA A 68 -11.68 -14.67 10.17
N PRO A 69 -12.82 -14.67 10.88
CA PRO A 69 -13.71 -15.82 10.90
C PRO A 69 -14.27 -16.11 9.49
N PRO A 70 -14.82 -17.31 9.24
CA PRO A 70 -15.49 -17.61 7.97
C PRO A 70 -16.54 -16.55 7.61
N PRO A 71 -16.60 -16.10 6.34
CA PRO A 71 -17.49 -15.03 5.92
C PRO A 71 -18.96 -15.45 6.10
N LYS A 72 -19.75 -14.57 6.72
CA LYS A 72 -21.20 -14.72 6.88
C LYS A 72 -21.90 -13.91 5.78
N PHE A 73 -23.03 -14.40 5.27
CA PHE A 73 -23.77 -13.78 4.18
C PHE A 73 -25.24 -13.58 4.58
N GLN A 74 -25.82 -12.44 4.19
CA GLN A 74 -27.22 -12.10 4.44
C GLN A 74 -27.94 -11.77 3.13
N ARG A 75 -29.20 -12.21 3.04
CA ARG A 75 -30.09 -11.86 1.93
C ARG A 75 -30.51 -10.39 2.06
N VAL A 76 -30.34 -9.64 0.97
CA VAL A 76 -30.75 -8.24 0.82
C VAL A 76 -31.66 -8.11 -0.40
N HIS A 77 -32.37 -6.98 -0.55
CA HIS A 77 -33.38 -6.80 -1.59
C HIS A 77 -32.86 -6.99 -3.03
N GLY A 78 -31.53 -6.87 -3.25
CA GLY A 78 -30.86 -7.05 -4.55
C GLY A 78 -29.95 -8.29 -4.64
N GLY A 79 -30.01 -9.24 -3.70
CA GLY A 79 -29.20 -10.46 -3.76
C GLY A 79 -28.68 -10.92 -2.40
N THR A 80 -27.42 -11.36 -2.34
CA THR A 80 -26.77 -11.78 -1.11
C THR A 80 -25.53 -10.93 -0.89
N ALA A 81 -25.41 -10.31 0.28
CA ALA A 81 -24.27 -9.48 0.66
C ALA A 81 -23.47 -10.15 1.78
N GLN A 82 -22.15 -10.02 1.74
CA GLN A 82 -21.29 -10.45 2.84
C GLN A 82 -21.47 -9.47 4.01
N ILE A 83 -21.63 -10.01 5.22
CA ILE A 83 -21.67 -9.23 6.46
C ILE A 83 -20.25 -9.10 7.00
N ASP A 84 -19.91 -7.91 7.48
CA ASP A 84 -18.67 -7.67 8.21
C ASP A 84 -18.62 -8.52 9.50
N ALA A 85 -17.43 -9.00 9.85
CA ALA A 85 -17.25 -9.75 11.10
C ALA A 85 -17.33 -8.82 12.31
N ASP A 86 -17.62 -9.38 13.49
CA ASP A 86 -17.43 -8.64 14.74
C ASP A 86 -15.91 -8.32 14.88
N PRO A 87 -15.51 -7.05 15.09
CA PRO A 87 -14.11 -6.70 15.33
C PRO A 87 -13.44 -7.52 16.44
N ALA A 88 -14.20 -8.00 17.44
CA ALA A 88 -13.70 -8.86 18.51
C ALA A 88 -13.33 -10.29 18.03
N GLU A 89 -13.94 -10.78 16.95
CA GLU A 89 -13.61 -12.06 16.33
C GLU A 89 -12.34 -11.97 15.47
N LEU A 90 -11.93 -10.76 15.07
CA LEU A 90 -10.76 -10.56 14.22
C LEU A 90 -9.45 -10.78 14.95
N ARG A 91 -8.50 -11.32 14.20
CA ARG A 91 -7.23 -11.76 14.72
C ARG A 91 -6.04 -11.16 13.97
N PHE A 92 -5.21 -10.35 14.63
CA PHE A 92 -4.09 -9.66 13.98
C PHE A 92 -2.74 -10.28 14.37
N HIS A 93 -1.87 -10.48 13.38
CA HIS A 93 -0.59 -11.15 13.56
C HIS A 93 0.54 -10.35 12.90
N ASP A 94 1.54 -10.00 13.72
CA ASP A 94 2.85 -9.51 13.26
C ASP A 94 3.80 -10.69 13.05
N ARG A 95 4.72 -10.58 12.10
CA ARG A 95 5.64 -11.67 11.73
C ARG A 95 6.52 -12.09 12.90
N SER A 96 7.10 -11.14 13.63
CA SER A 96 8.07 -11.43 14.70
C SER A 96 7.43 -11.50 16.07
N ARG A 97 6.35 -10.75 16.32
CA ARG A 97 5.70 -10.68 17.64
C ARG A 97 4.52 -11.64 17.79
N GLY A 98 4.10 -12.29 16.72
CA GLY A 98 2.93 -13.15 16.72
C GLY A 98 1.66 -12.35 16.95
N ARG A 99 0.86 -12.71 17.96
CA ARG A 99 -0.43 -12.08 18.21
C ARG A 99 -0.28 -10.62 18.64
N VAL A 100 -0.95 -9.72 17.93
CA VAL A 100 -1.10 -8.31 18.29
C VAL A 100 -2.57 -7.88 18.31
N PHE A 101 -2.82 -6.67 18.81
CA PHE A 101 -4.15 -6.08 18.90
C PHE A 101 -4.14 -4.69 18.29
N LEU A 102 -5.26 -4.25 17.72
CA LEU A 102 -5.40 -2.83 17.39
C LEU A 102 -5.62 -2.04 18.68
N HIS A 103 -4.95 -0.90 18.80
CA HIS A 103 -5.16 0.01 19.92
C HIS A 103 -6.58 0.62 19.82
N PRO A 104 -7.31 0.85 20.93
CA PRO A 104 -8.64 1.45 20.91
C PRO A 104 -8.74 2.82 20.22
N SER A 105 -7.63 3.57 20.18
CA SER A 105 -7.56 4.86 19.47
C SER A 105 -7.35 4.73 17.96
N SER A 106 -7.16 3.51 17.43
CA SER A 106 -6.95 3.30 16.00
C SER A 106 -8.29 3.43 15.27
N CYS A 107 -8.30 4.08 14.10
CA CYS A 107 -9.50 4.15 13.26
C CYS A 107 -9.97 2.76 12.78
N ASN A 108 -9.08 1.77 12.76
CA ASN A 108 -9.39 0.39 12.39
C ASN A 108 -9.90 -0.46 13.57
N PHE A 109 -9.94 0.07 14.80
CA PHE A 109 -10.33 -0.72 15.98
C PHE A 109 -11.73 -1.32 15.87
N GLY A 110 -12.67 -0.57 15.29
CA GLY A 110 -14.04 -1.02 15.05
C GLY A 110 -14.30 -1.62 13.65
N ALA A 111 -13.26 -1.85 12.85
CA ALA A 111 -13.43 -2.36 11.50
C ALA A 111 -13.61 -3.89 11.49
N GLY A 112 -14.68 -4.36 10.86
CA GLY A 112 -15.02 -5.79 10.75
C GLY A 112 -14.54 -6.47 9.47
N ARG A 113 -13.92 -5.72 8.54
CA ARG A 113 -13.55 -6.23 7.21
C ARG A 113 -12.23 -5.67 6.70
N PHE A 114 -11.38 -6.57 6.24
CA PHE A 114 -10.08 -6.28 5.63
C PHE A 114 -9.94 -7.10 4.34
N PRO A 115 -10.35 -6.58 3.17
CA PRO A 115 -10.51 -7.38 1.94
C PRO A 115 -9.27 -8.14 1.48
N SER A 116 -8.08 -7.55 1.63
CA SER A 116 -6.81 -8.20 1.31
C SER A 116 -6.34 -9.17 2.39
N GLY A 117 -6.86 -9.05 3.62
CA GLY A 117 -6.34 -9.74 4.80
C GLY A 117 -5.04 -9.14 5.34
N TRP A 118 -4.62 -7.96 4.88
CA TRP A 118 -3.34 -7.36 5.26
C TRP A 118 -3.43 -5.86 5.55
N LEU A 119 -2.62 -5.44 6.52
CA LEU A 119 -2.37 -4.04 6.84
C LEU A 119 -0.87 -3.76 6.86
N VAL A 120 -0.53 -2.48 6.74
CA VAL A 120 0.77 -1.94 7.15
C VAL A 120 0.61 -1.12 8.43
N TYR A 121 1.69 -0.97 9.20
CA TYR A 121 1.68 -0.15 10.41
C TYR A 121 2.95 0.68 10.58
N SER A 122 2.85 1.83 11.25
CA SER A 122 3.99 2.66 11.63
C SER A 122 4.32 2.55 13.12
N ASP A 123 3.28 2.44 13.96
CA ASP A 123 3.42 2.64 15.40
C ASP A 123 2.91 1.42 16.16
N ILE A 124 3.81 0.81 16.92
CA ILE A 124 3.52 -0.32 17.80
C ILE A 124 4.00 -0.02 19.21
N VAL A 125 3.17 -0.34 20.20
CA VAL A 125 3.45 -0.12 21.62
C VAL A 125 3.19 -1.40 22.40
N ARG A 126 4.02 -1.67 23.41
CA ARG A 126 3.79 -2.75 24.37
C ARG A 126 3.42 -2.13 25.71
N THR A 127 2.23 -2.45 26.18
CA THR A 127 1.79 -2.14 27.55
C THR A 127 1.47 -3.45 28.26
N SER A 128 0.19 -3.76 28.50
CA SER A 128 -0.26 -5.08 28.95
C SER A 128 -0.21 -6.13 27.84
N LYS A 129 -0.41 -5.69 26.59
CA LYS A 129 -0.31 -6.49 25.36
C LYS A 129 0.40 -5.66 24.30
N VAL A 130 0.70 -6.27 23.15
CA VAL A 130 1.23 -5.55 21.99
C VAL A 130 0.07 -4.93 21.21
N PHE A 131 0.09 -3.61 21.09
CA PHE A 131 -0.94 -2.82 20.43
C PHE A 131 -0.38 -2.04 19.25
N VAL A 132 -1.11 -2.04 18.14
CA VAL A 132 -0.81 -1.25 16.94
C VAL A 132 -1.69 -0.01 16.94
N ARG A 133 -1.08 1.18 16.92
CA ARG A 133 -1.80 2.46 17.02
C ARG A 133 -2.20 2.98 15.64
N ALA A 134 -1.22 3.14 14.76
CA ALA A 134 -1.42 3.61 13.39
C ALA A 134 -1.25 2.44 12.42
N SER A 135 -2.33 2.12 11.70
CA SER A 135 -2.35 1.07 10.68
C SER A 135 -3.23 1.47 9.50
N SER A 136 -2.95 0.88 8.34
CA SER A 136 -3.75 1.08 7.13
C SER A 136 -3.92 -0.24 6.40
N ALA A 137 -5.17 -0.59 6.07
CA ALA A 137 -5.47 -1.74 5.21
C ALA A 137 -5.00 -1.45 3.79
N VAL A 138 -4.18 -2.34 3.22
CA VAL A 138 -3.54 -2.14 1.92
C VAL A 138 -4.04 -3.16 0.89
N PRO A 139 -4.12 -2.79 -0.41
CA PRO A 139 -4.49 -3.71 -1.47
C PRO A 139 -3.53 -4.91 -1.58
N ALA A 140 -4.02 -6.04 -2.11
CA ALA A 140 -3.18 -7.24 -2.25
C ALA A 140 -2.02 -7.01 -3.23
N TYR A 141 -2.29 -6.32 -4.35
CA TYR A 141 -1.25 -6.01 -5.33
C TYR A 141 -0.17 -5.08 -4.80
N ALA A 142 -0.48 -4.19 -3.84
CA ALA A 142 0.52 -3.36 -3.19
C ALA A 142 1.58 -4.21 -2.47
N ILE A 143 1.16 -5.26 -1.75
CA ILE A 143 2.08 -6.18 -1.08
C ILE A 143 2.82 -7.03 -2.11
N LEU A 144 2.09 -7.58 -3.09
CA LEU A 144 2.69 -8.36 -4.16
C LEU A 144 3.70 -7.57 -4.98
N LEU A 145 3.64 -6.24 -5.06
CA LEU A 145 4.61 -5.41 -5.76
C LEU A 145 5.77 -4.97 -4.88
N PHE A 146 5.50 -4.57 -3.63
CA PHE A 146 6.48 -3.84 -2.82
C PHE A 146 7.02 -4.58 -1.60
N ALA A 147 6.44 -5.71 -1.21
CA ALA A 147 7.07 -6.57 -0.21
C ALA A 147 8.30 -7.28 -0.80
N GLY A 148 9.05 -8.00 0.05
CA GLY A 148 10.26 -8.74 -0.33
C GLY A 148 10.04 -9.84 -1.38
N GLU A 149 10.92 -10.83 -1.41
CA GLU A 149 10.95 -11.85 -2.47
C GLU A 149 9.56 -12.46 -2.75
N LEU A 150 9.20 -12.53 -4.03
CA LEU A 150 7.97 -13.13 -4.51
C LEU A 150 8.24 -14.56 -4.96
N SER A 151 7.65 -15.52 -4.27
CA SER A 151 7.69 -16.95 -4.61
C SER A 151 6.33 -17.41 -5.14
N VAL A 152 6.37 -18.34 -6.09
CA VAL A 152 5.18 -18.91 -6.75
C VAL A 152 5.14 -20.41 -6.44
N ASP A 153 4.07 -20.84 -5.79
CA ASP A 153 3.75 -22.26 -5.64
C ASP A 153 2.71 -22.65 -6.70
N HIS A 154 3.18 -23.29 -7.76
CA HIS A 154 2.36 -23.72 -8.90
C HIS A 154 1.33 -24.80 -8.49
N VAL A 155 1.69 -25.68 -7.57
CA VAL A 155 0.86 -26.81 -7.15
C VAL A 155 -0.25 -26.34 -6.22
N ALA A 156 0.10 -25.50 -5.24
CA ALA A 156 -0.87 -24.94 -4.30
C ALA A 156 -1.69 -23.79 -4.88
N GLY A 157 -1.29 -23.22 -6.03
CA GLY A 157 -1.93 -22.04 -6.62
C GLY A 157 -1.80 -20.81 -5.71
N THR A 158 -0.62 -20.63 -5.11
CA THR A 158 -0.38 -19.53 -4.16
C THR A 158 0.85 -18.70 -4.51
N LEU A 159 0.77 -17.41 -4.21
CA LEU A 159 1.88 -16.47 -4.27
C LEU A 159 2.27 -16.10 -2.85
N THR A 160 3.56 -16.11 -2.53
CA THR A 160 4.05 -15.68 -1.21
C THR A 160 5.08 -14.57 -1.36
N ALA A 161 4.78 -13.40 -0.81
CA ALA A 161 5.67 -12.24 -0.80
C ALA A 161 6.38 -12.10 0.56
N GLY A 162 7.69 -11.85 0.53
CA GLY A 162 8.54 -11.70 1.72
C GLY A 162 8.58 -12.94 2.61
N GLY A 163 8.26 -14.12 2.08
CA GLY A 163 8.26 -15.41 2.79
C GLY A 163 7.11 -15.61 3.79
N TRP A 164 6.09 -14.74 3.82
CA TRP A 164 4.97 -14.91 4.76
C TRP A 164 3.64 -14.34 4.28
N ALA A 165 3.65 -13.32 3.43
CA ALA A 165 2.42 -12.76 2.89
C ALA A 165 1.88 -13.61 1.75
N ARG A 166 0.94 -14.50 2.07
CA ARG A 166 0.40 -15.51 1.15
C ARG A 166 -0.93 -15.09 0.54
N PHE A 167 -1.06 -15.28 -0.76
CA PHE A 167 -2.25 -14.97 -1.56
C PHE A 167 -2.60 -16.16 -2.45
N LYS A 168 -3.89 -16.44 -2.63
CA LYS A 168 -4.35 -17.40 -3.64
C LYS A 168 -4.44 -16.69 -4.98
N ALA A 169 -3.66 -17.13 -5.96
CA ALA A 169 -3.71 -16.60 -7.31
C ALA A 169 -3.05 -17.57 -8.29
N PRO A 170 -3.48 -17.59 -9.58
CA PRO A 170 -2.81 -18.38 -10.60
C PRO A 170 -1.33 -17.99 -10.75
N ALA A 171 -0.48 -18.97 -11.07
CA ALA A 171 0.95 -18.76 -11.25
C ALA A 171 1.30 -17.66 -12.27
N ARG A 172 0.46 -17.49 -13.31
CA ARG A 172 0.59 -16.42 -14.31
C ARG A 172 0.63 -15.03 -13.67
N ILE A 173 -0.17 -14.78 -12.63
CA ILE A 173 -0.14 -13.50 -11.90
C ILE A 173 1.23 -13.30 -11.23
N GLY A 174 1.79 -14.35 -10.64
CA GLY A 174 3.13 -14.30 -10.02
C GLY A 174 4.22 -13.94 -11.03
N VAL A 175 4.17 -14.50 -12.24
CA VAL A 175 5.10 -14.17 -13.32
C VAL A 175 4.96 -12.70 -13.73
N LEU A 176 3.73 -12.24 -14.00
CA LEU A 176 3.48 -10.85 -14.40
C LEU A 176 3.95 -9.84 -13.35
N VAL A 177 3.69 -10.11 -12.08
CA VAL A 177 4.14 -9.24 -10.98
C VAL A 177 5.67 -9.24 -10.88
N ARG A 178 6.34 -10.38 -11.05
CA ARG A 178 7.80 -10.46 -11.06
C ARG A 178 8.42 -9.67 -12.21
N ASP A 179 7.85 -9.78 -13.40
CA ASP A 179 8.34 -9.08 -14.58
C ASP A 179 8.12 -7.56 -14.45
N LEU A 180 6.97 -7.14 -13.90
CA LEU A 180 6.70 -5.74 -13.60
C LEU A 180 7.66 -5.19 -12.52
N ARG A 181 7.94 -5.96 -11.46
CA ARG A 181 8.95 -5.59 -10.44
C ARG A 181 10.32 -5.39 -11.06
N ALA A 182 10.74 -6.28 -11.95
CA ALA A 182 12.02 -6.18 -12.64
C ALA A 182 12.09 -4.93 -13.53
N ALA A 183 11.04 -4.66 -14.31
CA ALA A 183 10.96 -3.48 -15.17
C ALA A 183 10.99 -2.17 -14.36
N VAL A 184 10.26 -2.11 -13.25
CA VAL A 184 10.28 -0.95 -12.33
C VAL A 184 11.67 -0.78 -11.72
N ALA A 185 12.32 -1.86 -11.28
CA ALA A 185 13.67 -1.80 -10.72
C ALA A 185 14.70 -1.29 -11.74
N SER A 186 14.62 -1.74 -12.99
CA SER A 186 15.47 -1.23 -14.07
C SER A 186 15.25 0.26 -14.35
N LEU A 187 13.99 0.73 -14.34
CA LEU A 187 13.70 2.16 -14.51
C LEU A 187 14.20 3.01 -13.35
N LEU A 188 14.03 2.54 -12.11
CA LEU A 188 14.55 3.24 -10.94
C LEU A 188 16.08 3.27 -10.95
N ALA A 189 16.76 2.19 -11.37
CA ALA A 189 18.20 2.15 -11.52
C ALA A 189 18.69 3.16 -12.58
N ALA A 190 18.00 3.23 -13.72
CA ALA A 190 18.30 4.23 -14.77
C ALA A 190 18.09 5.66 -14.26
N LYS A 191 17.03 5.93 -13.49
CA LYS A 191 16.76 7.23 -12.87
C LYS A 191 17.78 7.63 -11.81
N ILE A 192 18.31 6.66 -11.06
CA ILE A 192 19.38 6.90 -10.09
C ILE A 192 20.69 7.24 -10.81
N ALA A 193 20.99 6.55 -11.92
CA ALA A 193 22.17 6.82 -12.73
C ALA A 193 22.09 8.17 -13.47
N ASP A 194 20.88 8.55 -13.92
CA ASP A 194 20.59 9.83 -14.53
C ASP A 194 19.34 10.49 -13.88
N PRO A 195 19.54 11.37 -12.89
CA PRO A 195 18.45 12.14 -12.27
C PRO A 195 17.68 13.02 -13.27
N GLY A 196 18.22 13.33 -14.45
CA GLY A 196 17.51 14.06 -15.50
C GLY A 196 16.50 13.23 -16.28
N LEU A 197 16.57 11.88 -16.20
CA LEU A 197 15.71 10.97 -16.94
C LEU A 197 14.23 11.17 -16.57
N SER A 198 13.40 11.58 -17.52
CA SER A 198 11.97 11.66 -17.30
C SER A 198 11.35 10.25 -17.25
N LEU A 199 10.60 9.96 -16.20
CA LEU A 199 9.80 8.74 -16.08
C LEU A 199 8.34 8.95 -16.54
N ALA A 200 7.97 10.18 -16.90
CA ALA A 200 6.63 10.50 -17.37
C ALA A 200 6.36 9.82 -18.72
N GLY A 201 5.17 9.24 -18.88
CA GLY A 201 4.79 8.49 -20.08
C GLY A 201 5.47 7.13 -20.24
N SER A 202 6.21 6.66 -19.23
CA SER A 202 6.76 5.30 -19.26
C SER A 202 5.62 4.27 -19.19
N PRO A 203 5.51 3.33 -20.15
CA PRO A 203 4.45 2.33 -20.16
C PRO A 203 4.49 1.42 -18.91
N VAL A 204 5.67 1.25 -18.31
CA VAL A 204 5.85 0.49 -17.07
C VAL A 204 5.23 1.23 -15.88
N VAL A 205 5.43 2.55 -15.79
CA VAL A 205 4.84 3.39 -14.73
C VAL A 205 3.33 3.45 -14.89
N GLU A 206 2.84 3.58 -16.12
CA GLU A 206 1.41 3.56 -16.43
C GLU A 206 0.77 2.21 -16.09
N ALA A 207 1.41 1.10 -16.44
CA ALA A 207 0.95 -0.24 -16.08
C ALA A 207 0.92 -0.45 -14.55
N LEU A 208 1.96 0.01 -13.84
CA LEU A 208 2.02 -0.02 -12.38
C LEU A 208 0.86 0.79 -11.76
N HIS A 209 0.66 2.02 -12.24
CA HIS A 209 -0.40 2.88 -11.75
C HIS A 209 -1.79 2.30 -12.04
N SER A 210 -2.01 1.78 -13.25
CA SER A 210 -3.28 1.14 -13.63
C SER A 210 -3.58 -0.07 -12.77
N LEU A 211 -2.59 -0.95 -12.53
CA LEU A 211 -2.74 -2.12 -11.65
C LEU A 211 -3.06 -1.71 -10.21
N LEU A 212 -2.40 -0.69 -9.67
CA LEU A 212 -2.65 -0.21 -8.30
C LEU A 212 -3.98 0.51 -8.16
N ALA A 213 -4.40 1.27 -9.17
CA ALA A 213 -5.67 1.99 -9.17
C ALA A 213 -6.87 1.05 -9.31
N SER A 214 -6.74 -0.02 -10.11
CA SER A 214 -7.76 -1.05 -10.29
C SER A 214 -7.79 -2.10 -9.17
N ASP A 215 -6.65 -2.36 -8.52
CA ASP A 215 -6.42 -3.56 -7.70
C ASP A 215 -6.67 -4.87 -8.51
N GLY A 216 -6.40 -4.82 -9.83
CA GLY A 216 -6.51 -5.96 -10.75
C GLY A 216 -7.91 -6.21 -11.34
N PHE A 217 -8.83 -5.23 -11.28
CA PHE A 217 -10.18 -5.29 -11.86
C PHE A 217 -10.43 -4.29 -13.00
#